data_AF-O60250-F1
#
_entry.id   AF-O60250-F1
#
_cell.length_a   1.000
_cell.length_b   1.000
_cell.length_c   1.000
_cell.angle_alpha   90.00
_cell.angle_beta   90.00
_cell.angle_gamma   90.00
#
_symmetry.space_group_name_H-M   'P 1'
#
loop_
_entity.id
_entity.type
_entity.pdbx_description
1 polymer ?
#
loop_
_entity_poly.entity_id
_entity_poly.type
_entity_poly.pdbx_seq_one_letter_code
_entity_poly.pdbx_strand_id
1 'polypeptide(L)' 'LKLATQLTGPVMPVRNVYKKEKARVITEEEKNFKAFASLRMARANARLFGIRAKRAKEAAEQDVE' A
#
# COMPACT_ATOMS: atom_id res chain seq x y z
N LEU A 1 -20.13 22.28 43.33
CA LEU A 1 -20.06 21.75 41.95
C LEU A 1 -20.44 22.87 40.96
N LYS A 2 -19.48 23.74 40.57
CA LYS A 2 -19.75 24.95 39.76
C LYS A 2 -18.76 25.17 38.60
N LEU A 3 -18.00 24.13 38.23
CA LEU A 3 -16.87 24.23 37.29
C LEU A 3 -17.20 23.82 35.84
N ALA A 4 -18.34 23.17 35.60
CA ALA A 4 -18.72 22.75 34.25
C ALA A 4 -19.26 23.95 33.46
N THR A 5 -18.76 24.13 32.24
CA THR A 5 -19.22 25.14 31.27
C THR A 5 -19.48 24.50 29.91
N GLN A 6 -20.35 25.10 29.11
CA GLN A 6 -20.64 24.62 27.76
C GLN A 6 -19.50 24.99 26.81
N LEU A 7 -18.98 24.01 26.07
CA LEU A 7 -18.04 24.24 24.97
C LEU A 7 -18.83 24.60 23.72
N THR A 8 -18.49 25.73 23.08
CA THR A 8 -19.00 26.06 21.74
C THR A 8 -18.12 25.42 20.68
N GLY A 9 -18.74 24.63 19.81
CA GLY A 9 -18.05 23.85 18.77
C GLY A 9 -17.97 22.35 19.09
N PRO A 10 -17.32 21.56 18.22
CA PRO A 10 -17.23 20.11 18.39
C PRO A 10 -16.36 19.77 19.60
N VAL A 11 -16.93 19.00 20.52
CA VAL A 11 -16.18 18.41 21.63
C VAL A 11 -15.16 17.43 21.04
N MET A 12 -13.87 17.71 21.26
CA MET A 12 -12.73 16.99 20.67
C MET A 12 -12.75 16.97 19.13
N PRO A 13 -12.33 18.06 18.47
CA PRO A 13 -12.29 18.10 17.01
C PRO A 13 -11.33 17.04 16.45
N VAL A 14 -11.76 16.36 15.39
CA VAL A 14 -10.90 15.42 14.65
C VAL A 14 -9.84 16.22 13.91
N ARG A 15 -8.57 15.96 14.24
CA ARG A 15 -7.41 16.60 13.61
C ARG A 15 -6.66 15.56 12.79
N ASN A 16 -6.25 15.93 11.58
CA ASN A 16 -5.39 15.08 10.76
C ASN A 16 -3.93 15.19 11.24
N VAL A 17 -3.62 14.50 12.33
CA VAL A 17 -2.28 14.49 12.94
C VAL A 17 -1.46 13.35 12.35
N TYR A 18 -0.26 13.65 11.87
CA TYR A 18 0.70 12.65 11.43
C TYR A 18 1.82 12.49 12.47
N LYS A 19 2.23 11.25 12.72
CA LYS A 19 3.38 10.95 13.58
C LYS A 19 4.67 11.11 12.76
N LYS A 20 5.56 11.99 13.20
CA LYS A 20 6.90 12.13 12.59
C LYS A 20 7.79 11.00 13.06
N GLU A 21 8.33 10.19 12.16
CA GLU A 21 9.38 9.23 12.51
C GLU A 21 10.71 9.91 12.86
N LYS A 22 11.50 9.25 13.71
CA LYS A 22 12.89 9.63 13.97
C LYS A 22 13.80 9.06 12.88
N ALA A 23 14.94 9.71 12.66
CA ALA A 23 15.99 9.16 11.80
C ALA A 23 16.45 7.79 12.32
N ARG A 24 16.59 6.82 11.41
CA ARG A 24 17.07 5.47 11.69
C ARG A 24 18.21 5.15 10.71
N VAL A 25 19.08 4.23 11.13
CA VAL A 25 20.13 3.69 10.25
C VAL A 25 19.48 2.84 9.17
N ILE A 26 19.92 3.02 7.92
CA ILE A 26 19.43 2.28 6.77
C ILE A 26 19.90 0.82 6.85
N THR A 27 18.99 -0.12 6.70
CA THR A 27 19.30 -1.56 6.68
C THR A 27 19.86 -2.00 5.32
N GLU A 28 20.58 -3.12 5.27
CA GLU A 28 21.10 -3.66 4.00
C GLU A 28 19.98 -4.05 3.03
N GLU A 29 18.84 -4.53 3.54
CA GLU A 29 17.67 -4.87 2.74
C GLU A 29 17.07 -3.63 2.05
N GLU A 30 16.90 -2.52 2.78
CA GLU A 30 16.41 -1.25 2.24
C GLU A 30 17.36 -0.70 1.17
N LYS A 31 18.67 -0.87 1.36
CA LYS A 31 19.66 -0.44 0.37
C LYS A 31 19.63 -1.30 -0.90
N ASN A 32 19.39 -2.60 -0.75
CA ASN A 32 19.29 -3.53 -1.88
C ASN A 32 17.92 -3.46 -2.58
N PHE A 33 16.92 -2.83 -1.96
CA PHE A 33 15.58 -2.70 -2.53
C PHE A 33 15.55 -1.76 -3.75
N LYS A 34 15.24 -2.33 -4.92
CA LYS A 34 15.12 -1.58 -6.18
C LYS A 34 13.71 -1.01 -6.35
N ALA A 35 13.44 0.11 -5.69
CA ALA A 35 12.10 0.75 -5.67
C ALA A 35 11.52 1.07 -7.07
N PHE A 36 12.32 1.58 -7.99
CA PHE A 36 11.82 1.91 -9.34
C PHE A 36 11.44 0.63 -10.12
N ALA A 37 12.28 -0.39 -10.03
CA ALA A 37 12.02 -1.66 -10.70
C ALA A 37 10.78 -2.35 -10.13
N SER A 38 10.61 -2.35 -8.80
CA SER A 38 9.44 -2.95 -8.15
C SER A 38 8.13 -2.26 -8.58
N LEU A 39 8.11 -0.92 -8.65
CA LEU A 39 6.96 -0.17 -9.17
C LEU A 39 6.64 -0.51 -10.63
N ARG A 40 7.66 -0.62 -11.48
CA ARG A 40 7.49 -0.98 -12.90
C ARG A 40 6.95 -2.39 -13.06
N MET A 41 7.48 -3.34 -12.29
CA MET A 41 7.01 -4.73 -12.30
C MET A 41 5.60 -4.86 -11.76
N ALA A 42 5.24 -4.13 -10.70
CA ALA A 42 3.87 -4.11 -10.18
C ALA A 42 2.86 -3.62 -11.23
N ARG A 43 3.19 -2.54 -11.97
CA ARG A 43 2.35 -2.04 -13.08
C ARG A 43 2.24 -3.07 -14.21
N ALA A 44 3.34 -3.73 -14.58
CA ALA A 44 3.33 -4.77 -15.60
C ALA A 44 2.48 -5.98 -15.19
N ASN A 45 2.59 -6.42 -13.94
CA ASN A 45 1.80 -7.52 -13.38
C ASN A 45 0.31 -7.18 -13.36
N ALA A 46 -0.07 -5.98 -12.91
CA ALA A 46 -1.45 -5.51 -12.95
C ALA A 46 -2.02 -5.49 -14.38
N ARG A 47 -1.24 -5.00 -15.36
CA ARG A 47 -1.67 -4.96 -16.77
C ARG A 47 -1.78 -6.35 -17.41
N LEU A 48 -0.85 -7.25 -17.09
CA LEU A 48 -0.73 -8.56 -17.75
C LEU A 48 -1.46 -9.68 -17.01
N PHE A 49 -2.10 -9.41 -15.88
CA PHE A 49 -2.78 -10.42 -15.07
C PHE A 49 -3.78 -11.25 -15.88
N GLY A 50 -4.73 -10.60 -16.56
CA GLY A 50 -5.74 -11.29 -17.36
C GLY A 50 -5.15 -12.07 -18.54
N ILE A 51 -4.15 -11.50 -19.22
CA ILE A 51 -3.47 -12.16 -20.34
C ILE A 51 -2.73 -13.40 -19.87
N ARG A 52 -2.04 -13.33 -18.72
CA ARG A 52 -1.33 -14.47 -18.13
C ARG A 52 -2.31 -15.55 -17.67
N ALA A 53 -3.42 -15.17 -17.03
CA ALA A 53 -4.47 -16.11 -16.64
C ALA A 53 -5.10 -16.81 -17.84
N LYS A 54 -5.40 -16.06 -18.91
CA LYS A 54 -5.92 -16.62 -20.16
C LYS A 54 -4.93 -17.59 -20.80
N ARG A 55 -3.66 -17.21 -20.95
CA ARG A 55 -2.63 -18.09 -21.51
C ARG A 55 -2.39 -19.34 -20.67
N ALA A 56 -2.44 -19.24 -19.35
CA ALA A 56 -2.31 -20.39 -18.46
C ALA A 56 -3.49 -21.36 -18.64
N LYS A 57 -4.71 -20.84 -18.84
CA LYS A 57 -5.90 -21.65 -19.13
C LYS A 57 -5.80 -22.32 -20.50
N GLU A 58 -5.44 -21.57 -21.55
CA GLU A 58 -5.27 -22.12 -22.91
C GLU A 58 -4.17 -23.19 -22.96
N ALA A 59 -3.04 -22.99 -22.28
CA ALA A 59 -1.99 -24.00 -22.19
C ALA A 59 -2.48 -25.28 -21.50
N ALA A 60 -3.22 -25.16 -20.40
CA ALA A 60 -3.80 -26.31 -19.71
C ALA A 60 -4.86 -27.05 -20.55
N GLU A 61 -5.60 -26.34 -21.41
CA GLU A 61 -6.56 -26.96 -22.34
C GLU A 61 -5.83 -27.70 -23.48
N GLN A 62 -4.72 -27.15 -24.00
CA GLN A 62 -3.88 -27.81 -25.02
C GLN A 62 -3.11 -29.02 -24.48
N ASP A 63 -2.70 -29.03 -23.22
CA ASP A 63 -2.03 -30.18 -22.61
C ASP A 63 -2.99 -31.35 -22.29
N VAL A 64 -4.31 -31.10 -22.35
CA VAL A 64 -5.38 -32.10 -22.09
C VAL A 64 -5.95 -32.69 -23.39
N GLU A 65 -5.86 -31.94 -24.50
CA GLU A 65 -6.15 -32.42 -25.86
C GLU A 65 -5.04 -33.34 -26.39
#